data_AF-A0A662RQY5-F1
#
_entry.id   AF-A0A662RQY5-F1
#
_cell.length_a   1.000
_cell.length_b   1.000
_cell.length_c   1.000
_cell.angle_alpha   90.00
_cell.angle_beta   90.00
_cell.angle_gamma   90.00
#
_symmetry.space_group_name_H-M   'P 1'
#
loop_
_entity.id
_entity.type
_entity.pdbx_description
1 polymer ?
#
loop_
_entity_poly.entity_id
_entity_poly.type
_entity_poly.pdbx_seq_one_letter_code
_entity_poly.pdbx_strand_id
1 'polypeptide(L)'
;MKMPEPKKKRKRRKRKIEDTDAWMAAEFAYLDMVTTNQMPLLRGPIEGEEKIEWLEEIVEECPEYFPALFDLASESIKNGNDDAGKGYIDRGLQSLGEHFSSSDLIDAYYKTCEFLEYYLRFELALEYYNQLLVIEKDEKKPWVYDRIAHCYASLNDVEKAIEYQRRAIESNPNCKFYSNMGWLEMIRGNLEEAEKALKRAVKLDRRDNIAKKNYEICKTLLKSKKMHDWDDYLLREVDYDRLDELEEDDEWDEYEKVVVDYNQSRMDAFRRYLMHNPKYSAGERYDTLFSLWYIFDLVFDAYDDGYFLYDDIGVITDNFRRIMHRFIFKTGDIDDEIFDGVYNALLEFYKFLRKHKLVEREEYKKLKEEMKRLKPELREKMLRYNEVRHNDDYTEEEKEEIREELFEGDHAWPTL
;
A
#
# COMPACT_ATOMS: atom_id res chain seq x y z
N MET A 1 -60.24 -0.78 52.99
CA MET A 1 -58.91 -0.23 52.64
C MET A 1 -58.30 -1.08 51.55
N LYS A 2 -58.22 -0.59 50.30
CA LYS A 2 -57.46 -1.26 49.24
C LYS A 2 -55.97 -0.97 49.47
N MET A 3 -55.15 -2.01 49.56
CA MET A 3 -53.69 -1.87 49.60
C MET A 3 -53.19 -1.25 48.29
N PRO A 4 -52.21 -0.34 48.32
CA PRO A 4 -51.65 0.25 47.11
C PRO A 4 -50.79 -0.79 46.38
N GLU A 5 -50.97 -0.90 45.06
CA GLU A 5 -50.13 -1.72 44.20
C GLU A 5 -48.66 -1.26 44.21
N PRO A 6 -47.68 -2.18 44.08
CA PRO A 6 -46.27 -1.83 44.06
C PRO A 6 -45.92 -1.07 42.77
N LYS A 7 -45.38 0.14 42.94
CA LYS A 7 -44.86 0.96 41.83
C LYS A 7 -43.78 0.18 41.06
N LYS A 8 -44.04 -0.11 39.78
CA LYS A 8 -43.04 -0.64 38.83
C LYS A 8 -41.80 0.27 38.85
N LYS A 9 -40.65 -0.25 39.30
CA LYS A 9 -39.34 0.43 39.18
C LYS A 9 -39.08 0.69 37.69
N ARG A 10 -39.10 1.96 37.27
CA ARG A 10 -38.58 2.37 35.95
C ARG A 10 -37.11 1.97 35.88
N LYS A 11 -36.74 1.04 35.00
CA LYS A 11 -35.32 0.78 34.67
C LYS A 11 -34.73 2.10 34.17
N ARG A 12 -33.76 2.68 34.88
CA ARG A 12 -32.96 3.79 34.37
C ARG A 12 -32.28 3.30 33.09
N ARG A 13 -32.52 3.97 31.95
CA ARG A 13 -31.75 3.76 30.72
C ARG A 13 -30.27 4.02 31.08
N LYS A 14 -29.36 3.10 30.74
CA LYS A 14 -27.92 3.38 30.85
C LYS A 14 -27.62 4.63 30.02
N ARG A 15 -26.85 5.57 30.56
CA ARG A 15 -26.32 6.73 29.83
C ARG A 15 -25.43 6.19 28.70
N LYS A 16 -25.50 6.77 27.49
CA LYS A 16 -24.61 6.36 26.39
C LYS A 16 -23.17 6.71 26.77
N ILE A 17 -22.20 5.95 26.27
CA ILE A 17 -20.79 6.26 26.51
C ILE A 17 -20.45 7.67 25.99
N GLU A 18 -21.02 8.03 24.83
CA GLU A 18 -20.90 9.34 24.17
C GLU A 18 -21.29 10.51 25.06
N ASP A 19 -22.23 10.30 25.99
CA ASP A 19 -22.70 11.35 26.88
C ASP A 19 -21.80 11.50 28.13
N THR A 20 -20.77 10.67 28.32
CA THR A 20 -19.90 10.72 29.52
C THR A 20 -18.90 11.87 29.43
N ASP A 21 -18.52 12.42 30.59
CA ASP A 21 -17.59 13.55 30.64
C ASP A 21 -16.21 13.14 30.08
N ALA A 22 -15.78 11.90 30.32
CA ALA A 22 -14.57 11.33 29.74
C ALA A 22 -14.63 11.24 28.21
N TRP A 23 -15.73 10.73 27.64
CA TRP A 23 -15.90 10.66 26.19
C TRP A 23 -15.93 12.05 25.54
N MET A 24 -16.70 12.99 26.10
CA MET A 24 -16.77 14.35 25.57
C MET A 24 -15.42 15.07 25.62
N ALA A 25 -14.62 14.84 26.67
CA ALA A 25 -13.27 15.37 26.78
C ALA A 25 -12.32 14.74 25.75
N ALA A 26 -12.37 13.42 25.59
CA ALA A 26 -11.59 12.68 24.59
C ALA A 26 -11.95 13.12 23.17
N GLU A 27 -13.23 13.28 22.87
CA GLU A 27 -13.69 13.74 21.55
C GLU A 27 -13.27 15.17 21.26
N PHE A 28 -13.34 16.07 22.25
CA PHE A 28 -12.83 17.41 22.11
C PHE A 28 -11.31 17.43 21.82
N ALA A 29 -10.52 16.68 22.60
CA ALA A 29 -9.07 16.60 22.40
C ALA A 29 -8.68 15.95 21.07
N TYR A 30 -9.43 14.94 20.62
CA TYR A 30 -9.23 14.30 19.33
C TYR A 30 -9.55 15.25 18.17
N LEU A 31 -10.69 15.97 18.24
CA LEU A 31 -11.05 16.95 17.24
C LEU A 31 -10.06 18.12 17.18
N ASP A 32 -9.52 18.56 18.32
CA ASP A 32 -8.48 19.60 18.38
C ASP A 32 -7.22 19.16 17.62
N MET A 33 -6.77 17.92 17.83
CA MET A 33 -5.65 17.34 17.08
C MET A 33 -5.95 17.28 15.57
N VAL A 34 -7.11 16.72 15.17
CA VAL A 34 -7.49 16.58 13.76
C VAL A 34 -7.60 17.95 13.08
N THR A 35 -8.19 18.94 13.76
CA THR A 35 -8.33 20.29 13.20
C THR A 35 -6.99 21.02 13.10
N THR A 36 -6.07 20.79 14.05
CA THR A 36 -4.70 21.30 13.97
C THR A 36 -3.97 20.75 12.74
N ASN A 37 -4.17 19.47 12.41
CA ASN A 37 -3.57 18.87 11.20
C ASN A 37 -4.21 19.35 9.90
N GLN A 38 -5.50 19.71 9.91
CA GLN A 38 -6.20 20.24 8.74
C GLN A 38 -5.93 21.73 8.49
N MET A 39 -5.72 22.50 9.56
CA MET A 39 -5.44 23.93 9.51
C MET A 39 -4.25 24.26 10.43
N PRO A 40 -3.02 23.83 10.06
CA PRO A 40 -1.84 24.15 10.84
C PRO A 40 -1.61 25.66 10.80
N LEU A 41 -1.88 26.34 11.92
CA LEU A 41 -1.70 27.78 12.05
C LEU A 41 -0.23 28.08 12.39
N LEU A 42 0.06 28.31 13.67
CA LEU A 42 1.41 28.62 14.18
C LEU A 42 2.22 27.36 14.54
N ARG A 43 1.56 26.21 14.64
CA ARG A 43 2.17 24.90 14.90
C ARG A 43 1.97 24.07 13.64
N GLY A 44 3.00 23.34 13.21
CA GLY A 44 2.92 22.40 12.10
C GLY A 44 1.94 21.25 12.39
N PRO A 45 1.72 20.33 11.43
CA PRO A 45 0.90 19.16 11.66
C PRO A 45 1.50 18.29 12.78
N ILE A 46 0.64 17.75 13.64
CA ILE A 46 0.97 16.80 14.69
C ILE A 46 1.15 15.43 14.04
N GLU A 47 2.40 14.98 13.95
CA GLU A 47 2.83 13.76 13.25
C GLU A 47 3.85 12.97 14.09
N GLY A 48 4.18 11.75 13.64
CA GLY A 48 5.19 10.91 14.28
C GLY A 48 4.93 10.65 15.77
N GLU A 49 5.97 10.77 16.59
CA GLU A 49 5.91 10.54 18.03
C GLU A 49 4.95 11.51 18.75
N GLU A 50 4.90 12.78 18.36
CA GLU A 50 4.01 13.78 18.97
C GLU A 50 2.54 13.38 18.82
N LYS A 51 2.17 12.83 17.65
CA LYS A 51 0.82 12.30 17.41
C LYS A 51 0.52 11.09 18.28
N ILE A 52 1.48 10.18 18.42
CA ILE A 52 1.32 8.98 19.25
C ILE A 52 1.10 9.39 20.71
N GLU A 53 1.95 10.27 21.26
CA GLU A 53 1.82 10.78 22.64
C GLU A 53 0.45 11.43 22.86
N TRP A 54 0.00 12.30 21.95
CA TRP A 54 -1.31 12.94 22.05
C TRP A 54 -2.46 11.92 22.09
N LEU A 55 -2.41 10.91 21.24
CA LEU A 55 -3.43 9.87 21.19
C LEU A 55 -3.39 8.96 22.43
N GLU A 56 -2.21 8.68 22.97
CA GLU A 56 -2.04 7.92 24.20
C GLU A 56 -2.65 8.66 25.40
N GLU A 57 -2.47 9.98 25.51
CA GLU A 57 -3.13 10.80 26.54
C GLU A 57 -4.66 10.72 26.45
N ILE A 58 -5.22 10.79 25.23
CA ILE A 58 -6.67 10.64 25.01
C ILE A 58 -7.15 9.28 25.51
N VAL A 59 -6.42 8.21 25.21
CA VAL A 59 -6.78 6.84 25.56
C VAL A 59 -6.50 6.53 27.04
N GLU A 60 -5.60 7.24 27.71
CA GLU A 60 -5.40 7.13 29.16
C GLU A 60 -6.61 7.70 29.91
N GLU A 61 -7.11 8.87 29.49
CA GLU A 61 -8.29 9.52 30.08
C GLU A 61 -9.61 8.83 29.69
N CYS A 62 -9.71 8.32 28.46
CA CYS A 62 -10.86 7.55 27.99
C CYS A 62 -10.44 6.26 27.26
N PRO A 63 -10.18 5.16 27.99
CA PRO A 63 -9.68 3.89 27.44
C PRO A 63 -10.53 3.21 26.37
N GLU A 64 -11.80 3.61 26.26
CA GLU A 64 -12.80 3.09 25.32
C GLU A 64 -13.00 4.00 24.11
N TYR A 65 -12.27 5.13 24.00
CA TYR A 65 -12.44 6.07 22.88
C TYR A 65 -11.86 5.48 21.58
N PHE A 66 -12.71 4.80 20.80
CA PHE A 66 -12.28 4.03 19.64
C PHE A 66 -11.61 4.83 18.51
N PRO A 67 -11.93 6.12 18.24
CA PRO A 67 -11.25 6.86 17.17
C PRO A 67 -9.74 6.97 17.43
N ALA A 68 -9.34 7.32 18.66
CA ALA A 68 -7.93 7.40 19.01
C ALA A 68 -7.27 6.01 19.04
N LEU A 69 -8.00 4.96 19.45
CA LEU A 69 -7.49 3.58 19.38
C LEU A 69 -7.20 3.15 17.94
N PHE A 70 -8.06 3.45 16.96
CA PHE A 70 -7.77 3.12 15.57
C PHE A 70 -6.63 3.94 14.98
N ASP A 71 -6.47 5.20 15.37
CA ASP A 71 -5.33 6.01 14.94
C ASP A 71 -4.01 5.51 15.55
N LEU A 72 -3.98 5.14 16.84
CA LEU A 72 -2.82 4.50 17.46
C LEU A 72 -2.48 3.17 16.80
N ALA A 73 -3.50 2.39 16.45
CA ALA A 73 -3.30 1.17 15.68
C ALA A 73 -2.65 1.47 14.33
N SER A 74 -3.14 2.50 13.64
CA SER A 74 -2.64 2.92 12.35
C SER A 74 -1.16 3.30 12.41
N GLU A 75 -0.78 4.16 13.36
CA GLU A 75 0.62 4.56 13.55
C GLU A 75 1.50 3.37 13.95
N SER A 76 1.01 2.48 14.83
CA SER A 76 1.75 1.28 15.22
C SER A 76 2.02 0.34 14.03
N ILE A 77 1.03 0.06 13.18
CA ILE A 77 1.19 -0.81 12.00
C ILE A 77 2.14 -0.18 10.96
N LYS A 78 2.04 1.13 10.72
CA LYS A 78 2.94 1.86 9.82
C LYS A 78 4.39 1.79 10.30
N ASN A 79 4.62 1.88 11.60
CA ASN A 79 5.94 1.79 12.21
C ASN A 79 6.41 0.34 12.43
N GLY A 80 5.73 -0.65 11.83
CA GLY A 80 6.12 -2.06 11.92
C GLY A 80 5.80 -2.75 13.27
N ASN A 81 5.12 -2.08 14.19
CA ASN A 81 4.75 -2.63 15.50
C ASN A 81 3.37 -3.31 15.46
N ASP A 82 3.34 -4.50 14.88
CA ASP A 82 2.10 -5.24 14.62
C ASP A 82 1.36 -5.66 15.89
N ASP A 83 2.09 -6.01 16.96
CA ASP A 83 1.51 -6.45 18.23
C ASP A 83 0.78 -5.30 18.94
N ALA A 84 1.40 -4.11 19.00
CA ALA A 84 0.75 -2.93 19.56
C ALA A 84 -0.45 -2.52 18.71
N GLY A 85 -0.28 -2.49 17.38
CA GLY A 85 -1.35 -2.18 16.43
C GLY A 85 -2.55 -3.10 16.60
N LYS A 86 -2.32 -4.40 16.71
CA LYS A 86 -3.36 -5.40 16.99
C LYS A 86 -4.06 -5.12 18.32
N GLY A 87 -3.30 -4.85 19.39
CA GLY A 87 -3.87 -4.54 20.71
C GLY A 87 -4.81 -3.34 20.68
N TYR A 88 -4.46 -2.28 19.96
CA TYR A 88 -5.30 -1.11 19.80
C TYR A 88 -6.56 -1.39 18.95
N ILE A 89 -6.44 -2.16 17.86
CA ILE A 89 -7.59 -2.60 17.04
C ILE A 89 -8.58 -3.40 17.89
N ASP A 90 -8.09 -4.40 18.63
CA ASP A 90 -8.93 -5.27 19.47
C ASP A 90 -9.73 -4.44 20.49
N ARG A 91 -9.09 -3.45 21.14
CA ARG A 91 -9.76 -2.53 22.07
C ARG A 91 -10.79 -1.64 21.38
N GLY A 92 -10.46 -1.10 20.20
CA GLY A 92 -11.36 -0.24 19.42
C GLY A 92 -12.63 -0.99 18.99
N LEU A 93 -12.46 -2.20 18.47
CA LEU A 93 -13.56 -3.08 18.09
C LEU A 93 -14.38 -3.54 19.31
N GLN A 94 -13.74 -3.80 20.45
CA GLN A 94 -14.44 -4.11 21.70
C GLN A 94 -15.35 -2.95 22.13
N SER A 95 -14.83 -1.73 22.17
CA SER A 95 -15.62 -0.53 22.52
C SER A 95 -16.83 -0.36 21.59
N LEU A 96 -16.61 -0.49 20.27
CA LEU A 96 -17.69 -0.48 19.29
C LEU A 96 -18.75 -1.55 19.56
N GLY A 97 -18.32 -2.79 19.85
CA GLY A 97 -19.23 -3.89 20.14
C GLY A 97 -20.03 -3.74 21.44
N GLU A 98 -19.49 -3.03 22.43
CA GLU A 98 -20.14 -2.81 23.72
C GLU A 98 -21.14 -1.64 23.71
N HIS A 99 -20.83 -0.56 22.98
CA HIS A 99 -21.54 0.71 23.11
C HIS A 99 -22.25 1.21 21.85
N PHE A 100 -21.88 0.70 20.68
CA PHE A 100 -22.35 1.20 19.38
C PHE A 100 -23.21 0.16 18.65
N SER A 101 -23.73 0.52 17.47
CA SER A 101 -24.59 -0.39 16.73
C SER A 101 -23.76 -1.51 16.09
N SER A 102 -24.40 -2.65 15.82
CA SER A 102 -23.74 -3.72 15.05
C SER A 102 -23.31 -3.28 13.65
N SER A 103 -23.97 -2.26 13.08
CA SER A 103 -23.57 -1.70 11.78
C SER A 103 -22.24 -0.97 11.89
N ASP A 104 -22.05 -0.17 12.94
CA ASP A 104 -20.81 0.58 13.18
C ASP A 104 -19.64 -0.37 13.41
N LEU A 105 -19.87 -1.44 14.18
CA LEU A 105 -18.88 -2.49 14.40
C LEU A 105 -18.48 -3.17 13.09
N ILE A 106 -19.46 -3.56 12.26
CA ILE A 106 -19.20 -4.22 10.96
C ILE A 106 -18.42 -3.29 10.02
N ASP A 107 -18.79 -2.02 9.93
CA ASP A 107 -18.07 -1.02 9.13
C ASP A 107 -16.62 -0.87 9.61
N ALA A 108 -16.39 -0.83 10.92
CA ALA A 108 -15.05 -0.80 11.48
C ALA A 108 -14.24 -2.05 11.12
N TYR A 109 -14.81 -3.26 11.20
CA TYR A 109 -14.13 -4.48 10.74
C TYR A 109 -13.71 -4.40 9.27
N TYR A 110 -14.60 -3.92 8.38
CA TYR A 110 -14.26 -3.76 6.96
C TYR A 110 -13.10 -2.78 6.78
N LYS A 111 -13.16 -1.61 7.42
CA LYS A 111 -12.09 -0.60 7.37
C LYS A 111 -10.76 -1.10 7.93
N THR A 112 -10.79 -1.81 9.06
CA THR A 112 -9.61 -2.45 9.65
C THR A 112 -8.99 -3.45 8.68
N CYS A 113 -9.79 -4.32 8.04
CA CYS A 113 -9.24 -5.30 7.12
C CYS A 113 -8.67 -4.66 5.85
N GLU A 114 -9.35 -3.67 5.26
CA GLU A 114 -8.82 -2.95 4.09
C GLU A 114 -7.52 -2.21 4.42
N PHE A 115 -7.44 -1.57 5.59
CA PHE A 115 -6.22 -0.96 6.09
C PHE A 115 -5.08 -1.98 6.22
N LEU A 116 -5.34 -3.14 6.84
CA LEU A 116 -4.33 -4.19 7.00
C LEU A 116 -3.88 -4.78 5.65
N GLU A 117 -4.79 -4.99 4.69
CA GLU A 117 -4.44 -5.42 3.33
C GLU A 117 -3.56 -4.38 2.61
N TYR A 118 -3.85 -3.09 2.77
CA TYR A 118 -3.05 -2.01 2.18
C TYR A 118 -1.61 -2.03 2.72
N TYR A 119 -1.44 -2.20 4.03
CA TYR A 119 -0.12 -2.35 4.67
C TYR A 119 0.43 -3.80 4.66
N LEU A 120 -0.10 -4.66 3.79
CA LEU A 120 0.37 -6.03 3.56
C LEU A 120 0.32 -6.97 4.79
N ARG A 121 -0.47 -6.65 5.82
CA ARG A 121 -0.73 -7.49 7.00
C ARG A 121 -1.83 -8.51 6.73
N PHE A 122 -1.66 -9.31 5.69
CA PHE A 122 -2.69 -10.25 5.22
C PHE A 122 -3.05 -11.31 6.24
N GLU A 123 -2.11 -11.78 7.05
CA GLU A 123 -2.37 -12.72 8.15
C GLU A 123 -3.32 -12.11 9.18
N LEU A 124 -3.06 -10.87 9.60
CA LEU A 124 -3.91 -10.16 10.55
C LEU A 124 -5.26 -9.79 9.94
N ALA A 125 -5.30 -9.40 8.67
CA ALA A 125 -6.54 -9.18 7.93
C ALA A 125 -7.40 -10.45 7.88
N LEU A 126 -6.79 -11.63 7.66
CA LEU A 126 -7.49 -12.92 7.71
C LEU A 126 -8.10 -13.19 9.09
N GLU A 127 -7.41 -12.87 10.18
CA GLU A 127 -7.96 -13.02 11.53
C GLU A 127 -9.24 -12.20 11.69
N TYR A 128 -9.22 -10.92 11.33
CA TYR A 128 -10.37 -10.03 11.45
C TYR A 128 -11.49 -10.34 10.46
N TYR A 129 -11.18 -10.76 9.22
CA TYR A 129 -12.20 -11.24 8.29
C TYR A 129 -12.90 -12.49 8.81
N ASN A 130 -12.18 -13.42 9.45
CA ASN A 130 -12.79 -14.60 10.05
C ASN A 130 -13.70 -14.23 11.24
N GLN A 131 -13.34 -13.22 12.04
CA GLN A 131 -14.24 -12.68 13.06
C GLN A 131 -15.48 -12.03 12.42
N LEU A 132 -15.31 -11.21 11.39
CA LEU A 132 -16.42 -10.57 10.65
C LEU A 132 -17.39 -11.61 10.04
N LEU A 133 -16.86 -12.74 9.56
CA LEU A 133 -17.68 -13.88 9.11
C LEU A 133 -18.59 -14.46 10.20
N VAL A 134 -18.26 -14.31 11.48
CA VAL A 134 -19.11 -14.75 12.59
C VAL A 134 -20.14 -13.70 12.98
N ILE A 135 -19.78 -12.42 12.93
CA ILE A 135 -20.59 -11.33 13.52
C ILE A 135 -21.67 -10.84 12.55
N GLU A 136 -21.35 -10.74 11.26
CA GLU A 136 -22.30 -10.29 10.25
C GLU A 136 -23.37 -11.39 10.03
N LYS A 137 -24.66 -11.04 10.16
CA LYS A 137 -25.74 -12.04 10.16
C LYS A 137 -26.40 -12.24 8.80
N ASP A 138 -25.98 -11.47 7.79
CA ASP A 138 -26.44 -11.66 6.43
C ASP A 138 -25.92 -13.02 5.92
N GLU A 139 -26.82 -13.84 5.39
CA GLU A 139 -26.56 -15.25 5.04
C GLU A 139 -25.53 -15.38 3.92
N LYS A 140 -25.21 -14.29 3.22
CA LYS A 140 -24.34 -14.29 2.05
C LYS A 140 -23.42 -13.08 2.07
N LYS A 141 -22.16 -13.32 2.45
CA LYS A 141 -21.07 -12.33 2.49
C LYS A 141 -20.05 -12.56 1.36
N PRO A 142 -20.49 -12.51 0.09
CA PRO A 142 -19.63 -12.88 -1.01
C PRO A 142 -18.37 -12.01 -1.10
N TRP A 143 -18.48 -10.73 -0.69
CA TRP A 143 -17.35 -9.81 -0.65
C TRP A 143 -16.31 -10.18 0.41
N VAL A 144 -16.73 -10.65 1.59
CA VAL A 144 -15.79 -11.13 2.61
C VAL A 144 -15.06 -12.37 2.11
N TYR A 145 -15.75 -13.30 1.44
CA TYR A 145 -15.10 -14.46 0.83
C TYR A 145 -14.09 -14.06 -0.26
N ASP A 146 -14.42 -13.10 -1.12
CA ASP A 146 -13.52 -12.55 -2.14
C ASP A 146 -12.26 -11.91 -1.50
N ARG A 147 -12.42 -11.17 -0.41
CA ARG A 147 -11.29 -10.56 0.32
C ARG A 147 -10.41 -11.59 1.02
N ILE A 148 -11.01 -12.62 1.64
CA ILE A 148 -10.25 -13.75 2.21
C ILE A 148 -9.48 -14.49 1.11
N ALA A 149 -10.09 -14.69 -0.06
CA ALA A 149 -9.42 -15.30 -1.20
C ALA A 149 -8.22 -14.48 -1.66
N HIS A 150 -8.37 -13.15 -1.75
CA HIS A 150 -7.27 -12.24 -2.06
C HIS A 150 -6.12 -12.36 -1.03
N CYS A 151 -6.43 -12.35 0.27
CA CYS A 151 -5.42 -12.51 1.31
C CYS A 151 -4.65 -13.84 1.19
N TYR A 152 -5.35 -14.97 0.98
CA TYR A 152 -4.69 -16.25 0.77
C TYR A 152 -3.82 -16.27 -0.50
N ALA A 153 -4.26 -15.62 -1.58
CA ALA A 153 -3.47 -15.50 -2.80
C ALA A 153 -2.18 -14.69 -2.57
N SER A 154 -2.26 -13.60 -1.81
CA SER A 154 -1.10 -12.79 -1.41
C SER A 154 -0.14 -13.54 -0.49
N LEU A 155 -0.63 -14.52 0.27
CA LEU A 155 0.15 -15.41 1.13
C LEU A 155 0.60 -16.71 0.43
N ASN A 156 0.47 -16.78 -0.90
CA ASN A 156 0.82 -17.95 -1.73
C ASN A 156 0.02 -19.23 -1.45
N ASP A 157 -1.11 -19.16 -0.73
CA ASP A 157 -2.02 -20.29 -0.52
C ASP A 157 -3.14 -20.26 -1.58
N VAL A 158 -2.74 -20.47 -2.83
CA VAL A 158 -3.63 -20.35 -4.01
C VAL A 158 -4.81 -21.32 -3.95
N GLU A 159 -4.63 -22.50 -3.36
CA GLU A 159 -5.70 -23.48 -3.24
C GLU A 159 -6.78 -23.04 -2.25
N LYS A 160 -6.41 -22.47 -1.09
CA LYS A 160 -7.40 -21.83 -0.21
C LYS A 160 -8.03 -20.61 -0.85
N ALA A 161 -7.25 -19.82 -1.60
CA ALA A 161 -7.80 -18.68 -2.34
C ALA A 161 -8.92 -19.13 -3.29
N ILE A 162 -8.71 -20.21 -4.03
CA ILE A 162 -9.72 -20.79 -4.93
C ILE A 162 -10.93 -21.32 -4.16
N GLU A 163 -10.74 -21.97 -3.01
CA GLU A 163 -11.84 -22.43 -2.16
C GLU A 163 -12.76 -21.27 -1.75
N TYR A 164 -12.19 -20.19 -1.22
CA TYR A 164 -12.94 -19.00 -0.82
C TYR A 164 -13.56 -18.28 -2.01
N GLN A 165 -12.86 -18.23 -3.16
CA GLN A 165 -13.40 -17.64 -4.37
C GLN A 165 -14.60 -18.41 -4.90
N ARG A 166 -14.61 -19.75 -4.79
CA ARG A 166 -15.79 -20.57 -5.11
C ARG A 166 -16.97 -20.21 -4.21
N ARG A 167 -16.74 -20.06 -2.90
CA ARG A 167 -17.79 -19.63 -1.95
C ARG A 167 -18.33 -18.24 -2.29
N ALA A 168 -17.48 -17.31 -2.74
CA ALA A 168 -17.91 -16.00 -3.21
C ALA A 168 -18.85 -16.11 -4.44
N ILE A 169 -18.46 -16.91 -5.43
CA ILE A 169 -19.24 -17.15 -6.66
C ILE A 169 -20.57 -17.87 -6.36
N GLU A 170 -20.56 -18.91 -5.52
CA GLU A 170 -21.77 -19.65 -5.11
C GLU A 170 -22.76 -18.76 -4.35
N SER A 171 -22.22 -17.85 -3.53
CA SER A 171 -22.99 -16.88 -2.77
C SER A 171 -23.64 -15.83 -3.69
N ASN A 172 -22.85 -15.18 -4.56
CA ASN A 172 -23.33 -14.18 -5.51
C ASN A 172 -22.48 -14.18 -6.81
N PRO A 173 -22.92 -14.85 -7.89
CA PRO A 173 -22.16 -14.88 -9.13
C PRO A 173 -22.11 -13.49 -9.79
N ASN A 174 -20.95 -12.84 -9.81
CA ASN A 174 -20.76 -11.52 -10.46
C ASN A 174 -19.46 -11.45 -11.28
N CYS A 175 -19.32 -10.41 -12.10
CA CYS A 175 -18.17 -10.22 -13.00
C CYS A 175 -16.84 -10.30 -12.25
N LYS A 176 -16.69 -9.51 -11.17
CA LYS A 176 -15.46 -9.43 -10.37
C LYS A 176 -15.02 -10.80 -9.86
N PHE A 177 -15.94 -11.58 -9.29
CA PHE A 177 -15.55 -12.86 -8.68
C PHE A 177 -15.12 -13.91 -9.72
N TYR A 178 -15.72 -13.90 -10.90
CA TYR A 178 -15.24 -14.74 -12.00
C TYR A 178 -13.90 -14.23 -12.56
N SER A 179 -13.67 -12.92 -12.57
CA SER A 179 -12.37 -12.36 -12.97
C SER A 179 -11.27 -12.77 -12.00
N ASN A 180 -11.51 -12.65 -10.69
CA ASN A 180 -10.59 -13.08 -9.63
C ASN A 180 -10.33 -14.58 -9.69
N MET A 181 -11.35 -15.42 -9.91
CA MET A 181 -11.15 -16.85 -10.15
C MET A 181 -10.23 -17.09 -11.35
N GLY A 182 -10.45 -16.37 -12.45
CA GLY A 182 -9.59 -16.43 -13.62
C GLY A 182 -8.12 -16.10 -13.34
N TRP A 183 -7.89 -15.05 -12.56
CA TRP A 183 -6.55 -14.66 -12.12
C TRP A 183 -5.89 -15.73 -11.23
N LEU A 184 -6.62 -16.30 -10.26
CA LEU A 184 -6.11 -17.39 -9.42
C LEU A 184 -5.76 -18.65 -10.25
N GLU A 185 -6.57 -18.96 -11.25
CA GLU A 185 -6.32 -20.07 -12.18
C GLU A 185 -5.08 -19.81 -13.05
N MET A 186 -4.83 -18.57 -13.49
CA MET A 186 -3.58 -18.18 -14.16
C MET A 186 -2.37 -18.31 -13.23
N ILE A 187 -2.49 -17.93 -11.96
CA ILE A 187 -1.40 -18.07 -10.98
C ILE A 187 -0.98 -19.53 -10.82
N ARG A 188 -1.93 -20.48 -10.78
CA ARG A 188 -1.59 -21.91 -10.68
C ARG A 188 -1.33 -22.60 -12.02
N GLY A 189 -1.26 -21.85 -13.13
CA GLY A 189 -0.95 -22.36 -14.46
C GLY A 189 -2.08 -23.13 -15.16
N ASN A 190 -3.31 -23.10 -14.64
CA ASN A 190 -4.46 -23.79 -15.22
C ASN A 190 -5.21 -22.88 -16.21
N LEU A 191 -4.54 -22.58 -17.33
CA LEU A 191 -4.97 -21.56 -18.28
C LEU A 191 -6.34 -21.87 -18.92
N GLU A 192 -6.71 -23.13 -19.12
CA GLU A 192 -8.03 -23.49 -19.65
C GLU A 192 -9.18 -23.17 -18.68
N GLU A 193 -8.97 -23.36 -17.37
CA GLU A 193 -9.97 -22.99 -16.37
C GLU A 193 -10.00 -21.47 -16.16
N ALA A 194 -8.84 -20.81 -16.23
CA ALA A 194 -8.76 -19.36 -16.26
C ALA A 194 -9.59 -18.78 -17.42
N GLU A 195 -9.44 -19.34 -18.62
CA GLU A 195 -10.18 -18.88 -19.80
C GLU A 195 -11.70 -19.02 -19.59
N LYS A 196 -12.15 -20.16 -19.05
CA LYS A 196 -13.58 -20.40 -18.77
C LYS A 196 -14.13 -19.36 -17.80
N ALA A 197 -13.42 -19.09 -16.71
CA ALA A 197 -13.82 -18.11 -15.69
C ALA A 197 -13.85 -16.69 -16.26
N LEU A 198 -12.79 -16.27 -16.97
CA LEU A 198 -12.68 -14.92 -17.55
C LEU A 198 -13.69 -14.68 -18.65
N LYS A 199 -13.94 -15.68 -19.50
CA LYS A 199 -15.01 -15.64 -20.50
C LYS A 199 -16.39 -15.50 -19.86
N ARG A 200 -16.60 -16.04 -18.65
CA ARG A 200 -17.82 -15.82 -17.89
C ARG A 200 -17.88 -14.41 -17.31
N ALA A 201 -16.78 -13.89 -16.76
CA ALA A 201 -16.68 -12.51 -16.27
C ALA A 201 -17.03 -11.49 -17.36
N VAL A 202 -16.37 -11.53 -18.51
CA VAL A 202 -16.61 -10.62 -19.65
C VAL A 202 -18.04 -10.74 -20.21
N LYS A 203 -18.68 -11.90 -20.09
CA LYS A 203 -20.10 -12.08 -20.45
C LYS A 203 -21.05 -11.41 -19.47
N LEU A 204 -20.72 -11.39 -18.18
CA LEU A 204 -21.53 -10.77 -17.13
C LEU A 204 -21.42 -9.24 -17.19
N ASP A 205 -20.22 -8.72 -17.41
CA ASP A 205 -19.99 -7.31 -17.67
C ASP A 205 -18.99 -7.10 -18.81
N ARG A 206 -19.47 -6.56 -19.93
CA ARG A 206 -18.66 -6.26 -21.12
C ARG A 206 -17.96 -4.91 -21.03
N ARG A 207 -18.17 -4.13 -19.98
CA ARG A 207 -17.53 -2.82 -19.77
C ARG A 207 -16.45 -2.87 -18.69
N ASP A 208 -16.39 -3.95 -17.91
CA ASP A 208 -15.35 -4.17 -16.92
C ASP A 208 -13.97 -4.31 -17.59
N ASN A 209 -13.09 -3.32 -17.36
CA ASN A 209 -11.78 -3.27 -17.99
C ASN A 209 -10.81 -4.30 -17.38
N ILE A 210 -10.95 -4.62 -16.10
CA ILE A 210 -10.10 -5.60 -15.40
C ILE A 210 -10.35 -7.00 -15.95
N ALA A 211 -11.62 -7.40 -16.06
CA ALA A 211 -12.02 -8.68 -16.63
C ALA A 211 -11.57 -8.84 -18.09
N LYS A 212 -11.66 -7.77 -18.89
CA LYS A 212 -11.11 -7.77 -20.26
C LYS A 212 -9.60 -7.94 -20.27
N LYS A 213 -8.87 -7.11 -19.51
CA LYS A 213 -7.42 -7.16 -19.44
C LYS A 213 -6.95 -8.56 -19.04
N ASN A 214 -7.50 -9.12 -17.96
CA ASN A 214 -7.18 -10.48 -17.52
C ASN A 214 -7.53 -11.53 -18.59
N TYR A 215 -8.63 -11.36 -19.33
CA TYR A 215 -8.98 -12.26 -20.43
C TYR A 215 -8.00 -12.19 -21.60
N GLU A 216 -7.56 -10.98 -21.98
CA GLU A 216 -6.52 -10.80 -23.00
C GLU A 216 -5.19 -11.43 -22.56
N ILE A 217 -4.78 -11.21 -21.31
CA ILE A 217 -3.57 -11.84 -20.74
C ILE A 217 -3.67 -13.37 -20.79
N CYS A 218 -4.79 -13.94 -20.36
CA CYS A 218 -5.02 -15.39 -20.42
C CYS A 218 -4.91 -15.94 -21.85
N LYS A 219 -5.46 -15.24 -22.85
CA LYS A 219 -5.31 -15.62 -24.26
C LYS A 219 -3.87 -15.52 -24.75
N THR A 220 -3.12 -14.53 -24.28
CA THR A 220 -1.68 -14.39 -24.58
C THR A 220 -0.90 -15.56 -24.00
N LEU A 221 -1.16 -15.93 -22.75
CA LEU A 221 -0.57 -17.11 -22.09
C LEU A 221 -0.89 -18.40 -22.86
N LEU A 222 -2.16 -18.64 -23.22
CA LEU A 222 -2.58 -19.84 -23.97
C LEU A 222 -1.91 -19.98 -25.35
N LYS A 223 -1.57 -18.85 -26.00
CA LYS A 223 -0.88 -18.85 -27.30
C LYS A 223 0.64 -18.97 -27.16
N SER A 224 1.18 -18.61 -26.00
CA SER A 224 2.61 -18.60 -25.76
C SER A 224 3.15 -20.01 -25.63
N LYS A 225 4.34 -20.24 -26.19
CA LYS A 225 5.12 -21.46 -25.95
C LYS A 225 6.09 -21.32 -24.77
N LYS A 226 6.34 -20.09 -24.32
CA LYS A 226 7.34 -19.74 -23.30
C LYS A 226 6.72 -19.41 -21.94
N MET A 227 5.49 -18.89 -21.93
CA MET A 227 4.81 -18.43 -20.73
C MET A 227 3.69 -19.41 -20.38
N HIS A 228 3.66 -19.86 -19.13
CA HIS A 228 2.76 -20.91 -18.66
C HIS A 228 1.83 -20.46 -17.54
N ASP A 229 2.17 -19.40 -16.83
CA ASP A 229 1.41 -18.89 -15.69
C ASP A 229 1.48 -17.36 -15.58
N TRP A 230 0.87 -16.84 -14.52
CA TRP A 230 0.86 -15.41 -14.23
C TRP A 230 2.27 -14.83 -13.98
N ASP A 231 3.16 -15.56 -13.31
CA ASP A 231 4.49 -15.05 -12.98
C ASP A 231 5.35 -14.94 -14.25
N ASP A 232 5.21 -15.87 -15.20
CA ASP A 232 5.83 -15.77 -16.52
C ASP A 232 5.32 -14.53 -17.30
N TYR A 233 4.03 -14.20 -17.22
CA TYR A 233 3.50 -12.98 -17.85
C TYR A 233 4.09 -11.71 -17.21
N LEU A 234 4.17 -11.68 -15.88
CA LEU A 234 4.69 -10.53 -15.16
C LEU A 234 6.19 -10.30 -15.43
N LEU A 235 6.94 -11.37 -15.70
CA LEU A 235 8.39 -11.36 -15.95
C LEU A 235 8.75 -11.52 -17.43
N ARG A 236 7.79 -11.37 -18.34
CA ARG A 236 8.02 -11.47 -19.78
C ARG A 236 9.04 -10.42 -20.27
N GLU A 237 9.83 -10.78 -21.27
CA GLU A 237 10.77 -9.84 -21.94
C GLU A 237 10.00 -8.66 -22.56
N VAL A 238 10.64 -7.49 -22.59
CA VAL A 238 10.08 -6.31 -23.26
C VAL A 238 10.12 -6.54 -24.77
N ASP A 239 9.00 -6.27 -25.42
CA ASP A 239 8.86 -6.30 -26.87
C ASP A 239 9.30 -4.94 -27.45
N TYR A 240 10.62 -4.78 -27.61
CA TYR A 240 11.21 -3.54 -28.12
C TYR A 240 10.80 -3.26 -29.56
N ASP A 241 10.65 -4.29 -30.40
CA ASP A 241 10.17 -4.12 -31.78
C ASP A 241 8.79 -3.45 -31.79
N ARG A 242 7.88 -3.84 -30.88
CA ARG A 242 6.57 -3.18 -30.73
C ARG A 242 6.69 -1.73 -30.24
N LEU A 243 7.60 -1.44 -29.31
CA LEU A 243 7.80 -0.08 -28.82
C LEU A 243 8.35 0.83 -29.93
N ASP A 244 9.33 0.33 -30.68
CA ASP A 244 9.93 1.00 -31.84
C ASP A 244 8.85 1.26 -32.91
N GLU A 245 8.00 0.28 -33.23
CA GLU A 245 6.87 0.45 -34.17
C GLU A 245 5.89 1.55 -33.71
N LEU A 246 5.52 1.58 -32.43
CA LEU A 246 4.60 2.59 -31.89
C LEU A 246 5.22 3.99 -31.90
N GLU A 247 6.52 4.09 -31.63
CA GLU A 247 7.27 5.35 -31.74
C GLU A 247 7.36 5.83 -33.20
N GLU A 248 7.68 4.94 -34.14
CA GLU A 248 7.74 5.26 -35.58
C GLU A 248 6.38 5.72 -36.15
N ASP A 249 5.27 5.14 -35.64
CA ASP A 249 3.90 5.48 -36.06
C ASP A 249 3.30 6.69 -35.30
N ASP A 250 4.07 7.35 -34.42
CA ASP A 250 3.61 8.45 -33.54
C ASP A 250 2.42 8.06 -32.62
N GLU A 251 2.29 6.78 -32.24
CA GLU A 251 1.21 6.23 -31.38
C GLU A 251 1.54 6.31 -29.88
N TRP A 252 1.88 7.51 -29.40
CA TRP A 252 2.34 7.78 -28.02
C TRP A 252 1.38 7.30 -26.92
N ASP A 253 0.06 7.45 -27.13
CA ASP A 253 -0.95 6.99 -26.17
C ASP A 253 -0.92 5.48 -25.95
N GLU A 254 -0.54 4.69 -26.95
CA GLU A 254 -0.43 3.23 -26.82
C GLU A 254 0.96 2.84 -26.32
N TYR A 255 2.00 3.55 -26.74
CA TYR A 255 3.36 3.41 -26.19
C TYR A 255 3.36 3.51 -24.67
N GLU A 256 2.77 4.58 -24.12
CA GLU A 256 2.69 4.81 -22.66
C GLU A 256 1.96 3.66 -21.95
N LYS A 257 0.83 3.18 -22.50
CA LYS A 257 0.08 2.06 -21.92
C LYS A 257 0.91 0.78 -21.87
N VAL A 258 1.74 0.54 -22.89
CA VAL A 258 2.61 -0.64 -22.95
C VAL A 258 3.72 -0.53 -21.90
N VAL A 259 4.37 0.63 -21.77
CA VAL A 259 5.40 0.86 -20.74
C VAL A 259 4.83 0.72 -19.33
N VAL A 260 3.67 1.36 -19.06
CA VAL A 260 2.98 1.25 -17.78
C VAL A 260 2.62 -0.20 -17.47
N ASP A 261 2.18 -0.99 -18.45
CA ASP A 261 1.89 -2.41 -18.23
C ASP A 261 3.14 -3.22 -17.88
N TYR A 262 4.28 -2.98 -18.53
CA TYR A 262 5.56 -3.63 -18.17
C TYR A 262 6.01 -3.23 -16.76
N ASN A 263 5.97 -1.95 -16.41
CA ASN A 263 6.38 -1.46 -15.10
C ASN A 263 5.51 -2.00 -13.97
N GLN A 264 4.18 -1.96 -14.14
CA GLN A 264 3.25 -2.59 -13.19
C GLN A 264 3.52 -4.09 -13.07
N SER A 265 3.80 -4.77 -14.19
CA SER A 265 4.12 -6.19 -14.18
C SER A 265 5.37 -6.50 -13.34
N ARG A 266 6.43 -5.69 -13.44
CA ARG A 266 7.64 -5.85 -12.61
C ARG A 266 7.38 -5.58 -11.13
N MET A 267 6.60 -4.55 -10.81
CA MET A 267 6.23 -4.22 -9.44
C MET A 267 5.39 -5.34 -8.80
N ASP A 268 4.43 -5.89 -9.54
CA ASP A 268 3.60 -7.00 -9.07
C ASP A 268 4.43 -8.28 -8.87
N ALA A 269 5.36 -8.58 -9.78
CA ALA A 269 6.27 -9.71 -9.63
C ALA A 269 7.15 -9.56 -8.38
N PHE A 270 7.68 -8.34 -8.17
CA PHE A 270 8.53 -8.05 -7.02
C PHE A 270 7.74 -8.08 -5.70
N ARG A 271 6.51 -7.55 -5.68
CA ARG A 271 5.60 -7.65 -4.53
C ARG A 271 5.34 -9.09 -4.16
N ARG A 272 5.02 -9.95 -5.14
CA ARG A 272 4.84 -11.39 -4.92
C ARG A 272 6.12 -12.06 -4.39
N TYR A 273 7.27 -11.72 -4.94
CA TYR A 273 8.57 -12.19 -4.44
C TYR A 273 8.79 -11.83 -2.96
N LEU A 274 8.51 -10.59 -2.56
CA LEU A 274 8.66 -10.16 -1.17
C LEU A 274 7.67 -10.86 -0.24
N MET A 275 6.41 -10.99 -0.66
CA MET A 275 5.36 -11.68 0.11
C MET A 275 5.68 -13.16 0.33
N HIS A 276 6.28 -13.83 -0.66
CA HIS A 276 6.62 -15.24 -0.57
C HIS A 276 7.97 -15.50 0.11
N ASN A 277 8.71 -14.44 0.47
CA ASN A 277 10.03 -14.57 1.07
C ASN A 277 9.95 -14.37 2.60
N PRO A 278 10.11 -15.45 3.38
CA PRO A 278 9.96 -15.40 4.84
C PRO A 278 11.07 -14.60 5.54
N LYS A 279 12.09 -14.15 4.81
CA LYS A 279 13.15 -13.27 5.34
C LYS A 279 12.60 -11.91 5.79
N TYR A 280 11.56 -11.41 5.12
CA TYR A 280 11.01 -10.09 5.37
C TYR A 280 9.78 -10.20 6.26
N SER A 281 9.77 -9.41 7.33
CA SER A 281 8.56 -9.09 8.10
C SER A 281 7.56 -8.34 7.22
N ALA A 282 6.29 -8.29 7.63
CA ALA A 282 5.28 -7.61 6.83
C ALA A 282 5.51 -6.08 6.74
N GLY A 283 6.09 -5.47 7.78
CA GLY A 283 6.57 -4.07 7.75
C GLY A 283 7.63 -3.86 6.69
N GLU A 284 8.74 -4.60 6.76
CA GLU A 284 9.82 -4.50 5.79
C GLU A 284 9.36 -4.73 4.33
N ARG A 285 8.37 -5.61 4.10
CA ARG A 285 7.78 -5.81 2.76
C ARG A 285 7.11 -4.55 2.25
N TYR A 286 6.29 -3.90 3.10
CA TYR A 286 5.60 -2.67 2.74
C TYR A 286 6.61 -1.54 2.52
N ASP A 287 7.53 -1.33 3.45
CA ASP A 287 8.52 -0.24 3.36
C ASP A 287 9.39 -0.37 2.11
N THR A 288 9.86 -1.59 1.82
CA THR A 288 10.64 -1.86 0.60
C THR A 288 9.84 -1.52 -0.68
N LEU A 289 8.56 -1.88 -0.73
CA LEU A 289 7.70 -1.61 -1.91
C LEU A 289 7.36 -0.12 -2.02
N PHE A 290 7.06 0.53 -0.89
CA PHE A 290 6.74 1.95 -0.85
C PHE A 290 7.94 2.80 -1.26
N SER A 291 9.13 2.55 -0.69
CA SER A 291 10.35 3.25 -1.08
C SER A 291 10.69 3.04 -2.55
N LEU A 292 10.50 1.82 -3.07
CA LEU A 292 10.73 1.54 -4.50
C LEU A 292 9.75 2.30 -5.39
N TRP A 293 8.45 2.21 -5.09
CA TRP A 293 7.41 2.90 -5.83
C TRP A 293 7.66 4.40 -5.83
N TYR A 294 7.93 5.00 -4.66
CA TYR A 294 8.16 6.43 -4.54
C TYR A 294 9.37 6.90 -5.36
N ILE A 295 10.47 6.14 -5.35
CA ILE A 295 11.65 6.48 -6.15
C ILE A 295 11.36 6.35 -7.65
N PHE A 296 10.67 5.30 -8.07
CA PHE A 296 10.32 5.16 -9.47
C PHE A 296 9.28 6.18 -9.93
N ASP A 297 8.37 6.61 -9.07
CA ASP A 297 7.42 7.69 -9.32
C ASP A 297 8.19 9.02 -9.51
N LEU A 298 9.15 9.33 -8.64
CA LEU A 298 10.03 10.50 -8.80
C LEU A 298 10.83 10.48 -10.11
N VAL A 299 11.29 9.30 -10.54
CA VAL A 299 11.99 9.13 -11.82
C VAL A 299 11.01 9.25 -12.98
N PHE A 300 9.82 8.66 -12.89
CA PHE A 300 8.82 8.68 -13.94
C PHE A 300 8.29 10.11 -14.18
N ASP A 301 7.95 10.83 -13.11
CA ASP A 301 7.58 12.26 -13.11
C ASP A 301 8.74 13.17 -13.57
N ALA A 302 9.93 12.62 -13.65
CA ALA A 302 11.05 13.31 -14.21
C ALA A 302 10.89 13.36 -15.74
N TYR A 303 10.69 12.22 -16.38
CA TYR A 303 10.62 12.14 -17.84
C TYR A 303 9.27 12.67 -18.36
N ASP A 304 9.28 13.72 -19.19
CA ASP A 304 8.07 14.37 -19.71
C ASP A 304 7.10 13.45 -20.49
N ASP A 305 7.55 12.26 -20.91
CA ASP A 305 6.85 11.42 -21.91
C ASP A 305 6.86 9.90 -21.59
N GLY A 306 7.07 9.48 -20.34
CA GLY A 306 6.82 8.09 -19.93
C GLY A 306 7.75 7.00 -20.49
N TYR A 307 8.98 7.34 -20.87
CA TYR A 307 9.97 6.42 -21.49
C TYR A 307 10.69 5.45 -20.54
N PHE A 308 10.45 5.53 -19.23
CA PHE A 308 11.26 4.80 -18.27
C PHE A 308 10.69 3.40 -17.97
N LEU A 309 11.37 2.36 -18.45
CA LEU A 309 11.13 0.98 -18.05
C LEU A 309 11.90 0.66 -16.76
N TYR A 310 11.25 0.05 -15.78
CA TYR A 310 11.85 -0.20 -14.47
C TYR A 310 13.01 -1.22 -14.50
N ASP A 311 13.06 -2.08 -15.51
CA ASP A 311 14.20 -2.98 -15.75
C ASP A 311 15.38 -2.31 -16.47
N ASP A 312 15.25 -1.05 -16.92
CA ASP A 312 16.38 -0.23 -17.37
C ASP A 312 17.21 0.29 -16.18
N ILE A 313 18.07 -0.59 -15.69
CA ILE A 313 19.01 -0.29 -14.63
C ILE A 313 20.06 0.78 -15.02
N GLY A 314 20.29 0.99 -16.33
CA GLY A 314 21.24 1.97 -16.84
C GLY A 314 20.82 3.38 -16.47
N VAL A 315 19.55 3.72 -16.73
CA VAL A 315 18.95 5.00 -16.35
C VAL A 315 19.14 5.29 -14.86
N ILE A 316 18.87 4.32 -13.99
CA ILE A 316 19.05 4.49 -12.54
C ILE A 316 20.52 4.65 -12.17
N THR A 317 21.42 3.86 -12.77
CA THR A 317 22.85 3.90 -12.45
C THR A 317 23.48 5.23 -12.85
N ASP A 318 23.23 5.67 -14.08
CA ASP A 318 23.86 6.85 -14.67
C ASP A 318 23.33 8.15 -14.05
N ASN A 319 22.10 8.14 -13.53
CA ASN A 319 21.45 9.30 -12.92
C ASN A 319 21.30 9.20 -11.40
N PHE A 320 21.90 8.20 -10.73
CA PHE A 320 21.65 7.92 -9.31
C PHE A 320 21.83 9.14 -8.41
N ARG A 321 22.88 9.93 -8.64
CA ARG A 321 23.11 11.20 -7.93
C ARG A 321 21.92 12.15 -8.04
N ARG A 322 21.43 12.38 -9.25
CA ARG A 322 20.34 13.32 -9.55
C ARG A 322 19.02 12.85 -8.96
N ILE A 323 18.75 11.55 -9.09
CA ILE A 323 17.59 10.91 -8.50
C ILE A 323 17.60 11.13 -6.98
N MET A 324 18.75 10.91 -6.34
CA MET A 324 18.88 11.14 -4.89
C MET A 324 18.82 12.62 -4.51
N HIS A 325 19.35 13.55 -5.31
CA HIS A 325 19.15 14.99 -5.09
C HIS A 325 17.67 15.36 -5.14
N ARG A 326 16.93 14.90 -6.17
CA ARG A 326 15.48 15.13 -6.31
C ARG A 326 14.70 14.49 -5.17
N PHE A 327 15.05 13.26 -4.78
CA PHE A 327 14.48 12.59 -3.61
C PHE A 327 14.70 13.40 -2.33
N ILE A 328 15.94 13.82 -2.05
CA ILE A 328 16.26 14.63 -0.86
C ILE A 328 15.51 15.97 -0.87
N PHE A 329 15.40 16.58 -2.05
CA PHE A 329 14.76 17.88 -2.22
C PHE A 329 13.24 17.81 -2.03
N LYS A 330 12.58 16.82 -2.67
CA LYS A 330 11.11 16.69 -2.73
C LYS A 330 10.52 15.99 -1.51
N THR A 331 11.29 15.10 -0.89
CA THR A 331 10.86 14.44 0.35
C THR A 331 11.10 15.41 1.50
N GLY A 332 10.19 15.43 2.48
CA GLY A 332 10.28 16.25 3.68
C GLY A 332 11.48 15.88 4.56
N ASP A 333 11.27 15.70 5.85
CA ASP A 333 12.37 15.31 6.73
C ASP A 333 12.73 13.84 6.52
N ILE A 334 13.95 13.62 6.02
CA ILE A 334 14.48 12.30 5.71
C ILE A 334 15.50 11.96 6.79
N ASP A 335 15.26 10.88 7.52
CA ASP A 335 16.26 10.31 8.41
C ASP A 335 17.11 9.24 7.70
N ASP A 336 18.06 8.65 8.43
CA ASP A 336 18.89 7.58 7.88
C ASP A 336 18.10 6.32 7.51
N GLU A 337 16.95 6.07 8.14
CA GLU A 337 16.12 4.90 7.87
C GLU A 337 15.42 5.02 6.52
N ILE A 338 14.76 6.16 6.27
CA ILE A 338 14.13 6.45 4.98
C ILE A 338 15.19 6.49 3.87
N PHE A 339 16.33 7.16 4.12
CA PHE A 339 17.43 7.25 3.17
C PHE A 339 17.98 5.86 2.81
N ASP A 340 18.26 5.01 3.79
CA ASP A 340 18.76 3.65 3.55
C ASP A 340 17.68 2.72 2.97
N GLY A 341 16.40 3.00 3.25
CA GLY A 341 15.24 2.33 2.65
C GLY A 341 15.27 2.38 1.13
N VAL A 342 15.56 3.55 0.54
CA VAL A 342 15.73 3.73 -0.91
C VAL A 342 16.84 2.82 -1.47
N TYR A 343 18.00 2.78 -0.79
CA TYR A 343 19.13 1.96 -1.23
C TYR A 343 18.78 0.48 -1.19
N ASN A 344 18.15 0.04 -0.10
CA ASN A 344 17.76 -1.35 0.10
C ASN A 344 16.71 -1.78 -0.94
N ALA A 345 15.71 -0.94 -1.19
CA ALA A 345 14.63 -1.17 -2.14
C ALA A 345 15.17 -1.37 -3.57
N LEU A 346 15.97 -0.43 -4.09
CA LEU A 346 16.57 -0.53 -5.41
C LEU A 346 17.47 -1.76 -5.53
N LEU A 347 18.33 -2.01 -4.54
CA LEU A 347 19.25 -3.15 -4.58
C LEU A 347 18.56 -4.50 -4.51
N GLU A 348 17.47 -4.64 -3.75
CA GLU A 348 16.70 -5.89 -3.72
C GLU A 348 15.84 -6.08 -4.98
N PHE A 349 15.26 -5.01 -5.54
CA PHE A 349 14.53 -5.06 -6.79
C PHE A 349 15.41 -5.49 -7.97
N TYR A 350 16.54 -4.83 -8.18
CA TYR A 350 17.44 -5.19 -9.29
C TYR A 350 18.14 -6.53 -9.08
N LYS A 351 18.35 -6.94 -7.83
CA LYS A 351 18.82 -8.30 -7.52
C LYS A 351 17.76 -9.35 -7.86
N PHE A 352 16.48 -9.05 -7.62
CA PHE A 352 15.36 -9.88 -8.04
C PHE A 352 15.31 -9.98 -9.58
N LEU A 353 15.30 -8.86 -10.31
CA LEU A 353 15.29 -8.87 -11.78
C LEU A 353 16.48 -9.63 -12.37
N ARG A 354 17.68 -9.46 -11.81
CA ARG A 354 18.88 -10.22 -12.21
C ARG A 354 18.70 -11.72 -12.01
N LYS A 355 18.07 -12.16 -10.91
CA LYS A 355 17.79 -13.59 -10.68
C LYS A 355 16.86 -14.17 -11.75
N HIS A 356 16.01 -13.34 -12.33
CA HIS A 356 15.10 -13.67 -13.43
C HIS A 356 15.67 -13.34 -14.82
N LYS A 357 16.96 -12.97 -14.91
CA LYS A 357 17.68 -12.66 -16.16
C LYS A 357 17.11 -11.48 -16.96
N LEU A 358 16.39 -10.57 -16.29
CA LEU A 358 15.93 -9.33 -16.90
C LEU A 358 16.97 -8.21 -16.80
N VAL A 359 17.98 -8.39 -15.95
CA VAL A 359 19.08 -7.44 -15.72
C VAL A 359 20.40 -8.18 -15.67
N GLU A 360 21.43 -7.66 -16.32
CA GLU A 360 22.72 -8.32 -16.39
C GLU A 360 23.49 -8.23 -15.07
N ARG A 361 24.32 -9.24 -14.83
CA ARG A 361 25.10 -9.32 -13.57
C ARG A 361 26.05 -8.14 -13.41
N GLU A 362 26.68 -7.71 -14.49
CA GLU A 362 27.65 -6.61 -14.46
C GLU A 362 26.97 -5.26 -14.28
N GLU A 363 25.78 -5.05 -14.84
CA GLU A 363 25.00 -3.82 -14.64
C GLU A 363 24.56 -3.68 -13.17
N TYR A 364 24.04 -4.75 -12.59
CA TYR A 364 23.72 -4.78 -11.15
C TYR A 364 24.94 -4.46 -10.28
N LYS A 365 26.11 -4.96 -10.65
CA LYS A 365 27.36 -4.69 -9.93
C LYS A 365 27.76 -3.22 -10.04
N LYS A 366 27.66 -2.62 -11.23
CA LYS A 366 27.92 -1.19 -11.45
C LYS A 366 27.01 -0.32 -10.59
N LEU A 367 25.69 -0.56 -10.60
CA LEU A 367 24.74 0.16 -9.75
C LEU A 367 25.18 0.11 -8.28
N LYS A 368 25.47 -1.09 -7.77
CA LYS A 368 25.88 -1.27 -6.37
C LYS A 368 27.17 -0.52 -6.02
N GLU A 369 28.15 -0.52 -6.92
CA GLU A 369 29.42 0.20 -6.73
C GLU A 369 29.20 1.71 -6.74
N GLU A 370 28.37 2.21 -7.65
CA GLU A 370 28.04 3.62 -7.79
C GLU A 370 27.26 4.15 -6.57
N MET A 371 26.20 3.45 -6.16
CA MET A 371 25.45 3.77 -4.94
C MET A 371 26.38 3.84 -3.72
N LYS A 372 27.27 2.85 -3.56
CA LYS A 372 28.24 2.83 -2.45
C LYS A 372 29.21 4.02 -2.50
N ARG A 373 29.66 4.40 -3.70
CA ARG A 373 30.59 5.52 -3.91
C ARG A 373 29.93 6.85 -3.53
N LEU A 374 28.67 7.04 -3.90
CA LEU A 374 27.93 8.28 -3.71
C LEU A 374 27.30 8.43 -2.30
N LYS A 375 27.06 7.31 -1.60
CA LYS A 375 26.35 7.31 -0.31
C LYS A 375 26.87 8.34 0.72
N PRO A 376 28.18 8.48 0.98
CA PRO A 376 28.66 9.42 2.00
C PRO A 376 28.33 10.88 1.65
N GLU A 377 28.52 11.26 0.39
CA GLU A 377 28.26 12.62 -0.11
C GLU A 377 26.77 12.95 -0.06
N LEU A 378 25.92 12.03 -0.55
CA LEU A 378 24.47 12.23 -0.58
C LEU A 378 23.88 12.32 0.84
N ARG A 379 24.41 11.52 1.78
CA ARG A 379 23.99 11.57 3.19
C ARG A 379 24.38 12.90 3.84
N GLU A 380 25.57 13.44 3.53
CA GLU A 380 25.98 14.76 4.02
C GLU A 380 25.06 15.87 3.49
N LYS A 381 24.73 15.84 2.20
CA LYS A 381 23.77 16.77 1.59
C LYS A 381 22.38 16.68 2.23
N MET A 382 21.89 15.48 2.49
CA MET A 382 20.62 15.25 3.20
C MET A 382 20.62 15.88 4.59
N LEU A 383 21.63 15.59 5.41
CA LEU A 383 21.72 16.14 6.77
C LEU A 383 21.81 17.67 6.76
N ARG A 384 22.60 18.23 5.84
CA ARG A 384 22.72 19.68 5.69
C ARG A 384 21.39 20.31 5.26
N TYR A 385 20.65 19.66 4.37
CA TYR A 385 19.36 20.19 3.91
C TYR A 385 18.30 20.16 5.02
N ASN A 386 18.21 19.07 5.79
CA ASN A 386 17.32 18.99 6.96
C ASN A 386 17.62 20.09 7.98
N GLU A 387 18.90 20.35 8.27
CA GLU A 387 19.31 21.42 9.19
C GLU A 387 18.82 22.79 8.70
N VAL A 388 19.00 23.09 7.42
CA VAL A 388 18.65 24.39 6.83
C VAL A 388 17.13 24.60 6.81
N ARG A 389 16.35 23.54 6.58
CA ARG A 389 14.88 23.62 6.51
C ARG A 389 14.25 24.14 7.82
N HIS A 390 14.78 23.68 8.96
CA HIS A 390 14.24 23.97 10.30
C HIS A 390 14.93 25.13 11.01
N ASN A 391 15.92 25.75 10.36
CA ASN A 391 16.68 26.81 11.00
C ASN A 391 16.12 28.19 10.65
N ASP A 392 15.47 28.80 11.64
CA ASP A 392 14.89 30.14 11.57
C ASP A 392 15.93 31.27 11.50
N ASP A 393 17.22 30.96 11.72
CA ASP A 393 18.30 31.94 11.56
C ASP A 393 18.57 32.27 10.08
N TYR A 394 18.13 31.42 9.14
CA TYR A 394 18.25 31.67 7.70
C TYR A 394 16.98 32.34 7.15
N THR A 395 17.18 33.38 6.36
CA THR A 395 16.13 33.94 5.50
C THR A 395 15.75 32.96 4.38
N GLU A 396 14.55 33.10 3.81
CA GLU A 396 14.13 32.25 2.68
C GLU A 396 15.03 32.38 1.45
N GLU A 397 15.63 33.56 1.23
CA GLU A 397 16.63 33.78 0.17
C GLU A 397 17.91 32.98 0.44
N GLU A 398 18.44 33.01 1.67
CA GLU A 398 19.61 32.22 2.07
C GLU A 398 19.33 30.70 1.99
N LYS A 399 18.13 30.27 2.37
CA LYS A 399 17.70 28.86 2.20
C LYS A 399 17.65 28.45 0.73
N GLU A 400 17.27 29.35 -0.18
CA GLU A 400 17.29 29.07 -1.63
C GLU A 400 18.72 28.99 -2.16
N GLU A 401 19.61 29.90 -1.78
CA GLU A 401 21.03 29.85 -2.19
C GLU A 401 21.71 28.54 -1.75
N ILE A 402 21.48 28.11 -0.51
CA ILE A 402 22.02 26.84 0.00
C ILE A 402 21.39 25.65 -0.75
N ARG A 403 20.11 25.72 -1.11
CA ARG A 403 19.45 24.68 -1.92
C ARG A 403 20.08 24.56 -3.31
N GLU A 404 20.32 25.67 -3.98
CA GLU A 404 20.99 25.69 -5.29
C GLU A 404 22.41 25.12 -5.21
N GLU A 405 23.17 25.48 -4.15
CA GLU A 405 24.52 24.95 -3.92
C GLU A 405 24.52 23.43 -3.66
N LEU A 406 23.59 22.95 -2.82
CA LEU A 406 23.54 21.53 -2.46
C LEU A 406 23.16 20.64 -3.63
N PHE A 407 22.23 21.07 -4.48
CA PHE A 407 21.65 20.20 -5.51
C PHE A 407 22.10 20.53 -6.93
N GLU A 408 22.83 21.63 -7.16
CA GLU A 408 23.43 21.98 -8.44
C GLU A 408 22.42 22.00 -9.62
N GLY A 409 21.15 22.31 -9.34
CA GLY A 409 20.05 22.24 -10.31
C GLY A 409 19.54 20.82 -10.63
N ASP A 410 20.17 19.76 -10.12
CA ASP A 410 19.75 18.37 -10.37
C ASP A 410 18.37 18.04 -9.76
N HIS A 411 17.91 18.81 -8.78
CA HIS A 411 16.58 18.62 -8.19
C HIS A 411 15.44 18.88 -9.18
N ALA A 412 15.72 19.55 -10.31
CA ALA A 412 14.80 19.75 -11.42
C ALA A 412 14.88 18.63 -12.48
N TRP A 413 15.93 17.80 -12.47
CA TRP A 413 16.19 16.78 -13.50
C TRP A 413 14.96 15.93 -13.82
N PRO A 414 14.66 15.70 -15.11
CA PRO A 414 15.43 15.88 -16.34
C PRO A 414 15.10 17.18 -17.08
N THR A 415 14.15 17.96 -16.58
CA THR A 415 13.81 19.27 -17.10
C THR A 415 14.59 20.34 -16.32
N LEU A 416 15.03 21.38 -17.02
CA LEU A 416 15.52 22.63 -16.43
C LEU A 416 14.46 23.71 -16.64
#